data_AF-A0A9E3G4E8-F1
#
_entry.id   AF-A0A9E3G4E8-F1
#
_cell.length_a   1.000
_cell.length_b   1.000
_cell.length_c   1.000
_cell.angle_alpha   90.00
_cell.angle_beta   90.00
_cell.angle_gamma   90.00
#
_symmetry.space_group_name_H-M   'P 1'
#
loop_
_entity.id
_entity.type
_entity.pdbx_description
1 polymer ?
#
loop_
_entity_poly.entity_id
_entity_poly.type
_entity_poly.pdbx_seq_one_letter_code
_entity_poly.pdbx_strand_id
1 'polypeptide(L)'
;MALLQKFQDLAGAHRLARQRAKLRRVLSKVAFEPAEKQPIRWHLFFDGERLTSALTFGDPAGPSVWKPGPDFSATGLSPSDFLLKCVTDLRSQQKGALELGIILHLADHFESGIVHEEYENPESFLEASKIICETPNRVVAGLSEATGRGSQWRYYPLLCGGKAIALNHVLDWLEALENLSGPGQDLKVSVRSAPAEMLAVLLAIYQAMTPERPHVLALFYDRFTVLAPLFRGLLNLSVLPHHGGTVPPNFGDDVFALLEPLGFLDGCNLVLVQCGSRDPGDLFESLQEYVQRHPRNTENLEVHVLAPAALWELCQNHAGTEFPDGLLVRPEFLVEEAPFRSKEAELSFSLDAHAEPGRWNYLARRNFWPADSATKQLRVSRPIASAMVILRFVNTGLAVALVLLLAGTAWMWWSGQQTPAARLNPQLAQHVQNDLATTQNTKAYLTKWGGVLTPRSQAWSVMDLGFGLVPPSDDIVCNSLKYNFKEVDTKEKSPSTAGWIREWTIEGMCDDRGSAYLQRLQDSSVLNDIFNQARQRLDDVSFLPGGGRTLKATYREEANTAYDSKKGDAFPYAFRLVVDQTVPADDPLALKPFATKKK
;
A
#
# COMPACT_ATOMS: atom_id res chain seq x y z
N MET A 1 3.64 -32.77 -22.09
CA MET A 1 4.14 -31.45 -22.57
C MET A 1 3.69 -30.27 -21.70
N ALA A 2 2.41 -30.13 -21.34
CA ALA A 2 1.91 -29.00 -20.54
C ALA A 2 2.60 -28.78 -19.16
N LEU A 3 3.01 -29.86 -18.48
CA LEU A 3 3.77 -29.77 -17.22
C LEU A 3 5.18 -29.21 -17.42
N LEU A 4 5.83 -29.57 -18.52
CA LEU A 4 7.19 -29.15 -18.85
C LEU A 4 7.24 -27.66 -19.21
N GLN A 5 6.18 -27.17 -19.88
CA GLN A 5 5.96 -25.75 -20.15
C GLN A 5 5.73 -24.97 -18.86
N LYS A 6 4.87 -25.46 -17.95
CA LYS A 6 4.68 -24.85 -16.63
C LYS A 6 5.97 -24.75 -15.80
N PHE A 7 6.85 -25.76 -15.86
CA PHE A 7 8.15 -25.71 -15.18
C PHE A 7 9.14 -24.72 -15.81
N GLN A 8 9.15 -24.60 -17.14
CA GLN A 8 9.94 -23.59 -17.84
C GLN A 8 9.44 -22.17 -17.54
N ASP A 9 8.12 -21.98 -17.48
CA ASP A 9 7.48 -20.72 -17.09
C ASP A 9 7.84 -20.35 -15.64
N LEU A 10 7.85 -21.32 -14.73
CA LEU A 10 8.22 -21.10 -13.32
C LEU A 10 9.70 -20.73 -13.17
N ALA A 11 10.59 -21.39 -13.92
CA ALA A 11 12.01 -21.09 -13.94
C ALA A 11 12.29 -19.70 -14.54
N GLY A 12 11.56 -19.31 -15.59
CA GLY A 12 11.59 -17.97 -16.17
C GLY A 12 11.11 -16.91 -15.19
N ALA A 13 9.96 -17.13 -14.56
CA ALA A 13 9.41 -16.24 -13.53
C ALA A 13 10.37 -16.06 -12.35
N HIS A 14 11.03 -17.15 -11.90
CA HIS A 14 11.99 -17.09 -10.81
C HIS A 14 13.30 -16.35 -11.19
N ARG A 15 13.78 -16.49 -12.43
CA ARG A 15 14.91 -15.69 -12.96
C ARG A 15 14.56 -14.20 -13.02
N LEU A 16 13.36 -13.87 -13.49
CA LEU A 16 12.85 -12.49 -13.53
C LEU A 16 12.69 -11.90 -12.13
N ALA A 17 12.13 -12.67 -11.19
CA ALA A 17 12.00 -12.27 -9.79
C ALA A 17 13.37 -11.97 -9.16
N ARG A 18 14.39 -12.81 -9.43
CA ARG A 18 15.77 -12.58 -8.97
C ARG A 18 16.44 -11.36 -9.61
N GLN A 19 16.18 -11.10 -10.89
CA GLN A 19 16.68 -9.90 -11.56
C GLN A 19 16.04 -8.62 -10.98
N ARG A 20 14.76 -8.69 -10.59
CA ARG A 20 14.01 -7.58 -9.98
C ARG A 20 14.34 -7.39 -8.49
N ALA A 21 14.65 -8.45 -7.75
CA ALA A 21 15.08 -8.42 -6.36
C ALA A 21 16.60 -8.15 -6.18
N LYS A 22 17.12 -7.10 -6.84
CA LYS A 22 18.49 -6.60 -6.58
C LYS A 22 18.46 -5.64 -5.40
N LEU A 23 19.41 -5.74 -4.47
CA LEU A 23 19.51 -4.87 -3.29
C LEU A 23 19.49 -3.38 -3.68
N ARG A 24 20.30 -2.97 -4.67
CA ARG A 24 20.32 -1.59 -5.19
C ARG A 24 18.93 -1.09 -5.61
N ARG A 25 18.09 -1.99 -6.12
CA ARG A 25 16.74 -1.67 -6.60
C ARG A 25 15.75 -1.59 -5.45
N VAL A 26 15.79 -2.52 -4.49
CA VAL A 26 14.98 -2.48 -3.25
C VAL A 26 15.26 -1.23 -2.42
N LEU A 27 16.53 -0.78 -2.40
CA LEU A 27 16.94 0.44 -1.74
C LEU A 27 16.62 1.71 -2.54
N SER A 28 16.31 1.61 -3.83
CA SER A 28 15.92 2.75 -4.65
C SER A 28 14.52 3.23 -4.26
N LYS A 29 14.39 4.55 -4.07
CA LYS A 29 13.09 5.18 -3.79
C LYS A 29 12.14 5.14 -4.98
N VAL A 30 12.67 5.15 -6.20
CA VAL A 30 11.89 5.32 -7.45
C VAL A 30 11.64 4.00 -8.20
N ALA A 31 12.32 2.91 -7.82
CA ALA A 31 12.34 1.70 -8.64
C ALA A 31 11.01 0.94 -8.77
N PHE A 32 10.14 1.14 -7.77
CA PHE A 32 8.82 0.53 -7.70
C PHE A 32 7.71 1.56 -7.96
N GLU A 33 8.09 2.82 -8.17
CA GLU A 33 7.15 3.88 -8.49
C GLU A 33 6.70 3.77 -9.96
N PRO A 34 5.54 4.33 -10.31
CA PRO A 34 5.03 4.32 -11.68
C PRO A 34 5.81 5.31 -12.57
N ALA A 35 5.44 5.40 -13.86
CA ALA A 35 6.20 6.17 -14.85
C ALA A 35 6.27 7.67 -14.52
N GLU A 36 5.20 8.21 -13.92
CA GLU A 36 5.04 9.62 -13.55
C GLU A 36 5.97 10.06 -12.43
N LYS A 37 6.47 9.09 -11.65
CA LYS A 37 7.33 9.35 -10.51
C LYS A 37 8.80 8.99 -10.79
N GLN A 38 9.11 8.71 -12.05
CA GLN A 38 10.50 8.48 -12.44
C GLN A 38 11.25 9.80 -12.53
N PRO A 39 12.55 9.82 -12.16
CA PRO A 39 13.34 11.05 -12.18
C PRO A 39 13.63 11.56 -13.60
N ILE A 40 13.54 10.66 -14.57
CA ILE A 40 13.58 10.96 -16.00
C ILE A 40 12.27 10.46 -16.58
N ARG A 41 11.48 11.37 -17.14
CA ARG A 41 10.24 11.03 -17.83
C ARG A 41 10.34 11.49 -19.27
N TRP A 42 9.94 10.60 -20.16
CA TRP A 42 9.89 10.85 -21.58
C TRP A 42 8.43 10.97 -21.98
N HIS A 43 8.05 12.19 -22.31
CA HIS A 43 6.72 12.56 -22.76
C HIS A 43 6.65 12.38 -24.28
N LEU A 44 5.64 11.65 -24.70
CA LEU A 44 5.31 11.39 -26.10
C LEU A 44 3.88 11.85 -26.32
N PHE A 45 3.63 12.74 -27.26
CA PHE A 45 2.28 13.11 -27.65
C PHE A 45 1.99 12.60 -29.06
N PHE A 46 0.88 11.89 -29.21
CA PHE A 46 0.47 11.27 -30.46
C PHE A 46 -0.98 11.63 -30.79
N ASP A 47 -1.21 12.24 -31.94
CA ASP A 47 -2.54 12.66 -32.45
C ASP A 47 -3.04 11.80 -33.61
N GLY A 48 -2.35 10.68 -33.90
CA GLY A 48 -2.68 9.77 -35.00
C GLY A 48 -1.82 9.97 -36.25
N GLU A 49 -1.24 11.15 -36.46
CA GLU A 49 -0.40 11.46 -37.64
C GLU A 49 0.97 12.04 -37.28
N ARG A 50 1.07 12.70 -36.13
CA ARG A 50 2.25 13.35 -35.62
C ARG A 50 2.63 12.75 -34.27
N LEU A 51 3.94 12.59 -34.07
CA LEU A 51 4.51 12.27 -32.78
C LEU A 51 5.42 13.42 -32.35
N THR A 52 5.17 13.98 -31.18
CA THR A 52 6.02 15.01 -30.57
C THR A 52 6.61 14.46 -29.28
N SER A 53 7.83 14.89 -28.94
CA SER A 53 8.51 14.33 -27.78
C SER A 53 9.23 15.39 -26.94
N ALA A 54 9.19 15.19 -25.63
CA ALA A 54 9.82 16.05 -24.64
C ALA A 54 10.38 15.21 -23.49
N LEU A 55 11.47 15.66 -22.90
CA LEU A 55 12.08 15.02 -21.73
C LEU A 55 11.94 15.93 -20.52
N THR A 56 11.56 15.33 -19.39
CA THR A 56 11.62 16.00 -18.09
C THR A 56 12.62 15.32 -17.18
N PHE A 57 13.38 16.15 -16.47
CA PHE A 57 14.36 15.73 -15.48
C PHE A 57 14.02 16.38 -14.14
N GLY A 58 14.05 15.62 -13.05
CA GLY A 58 13.84 16.18 -11.72
C GLY A 58 13.18 15.21 -10.76
N ASP A 59 13.09 15.61 -9.50
CA ASP A 59 12.24 14.91 -8.54
C ASP A 59 10.77 15.22 -8.89
N PRO A 60 9.86 14.23 -8.93
CA PRO A 60 8.43 14.46 -9.13
C PRO A 60 7.79 15.48 -8.17
N ALA A 61 8.40 15.70 -7.00
CA ALA A 61 7.95 16.70 -6.01
C ALA A 61 8.61 18.08 -6.18
N GLY A 62 9.56 18.22 -7.10
CA GLY A 62 10.29 19.46 -7.39
C GLY A 62 9.98 20.02 -8.78
N PRO A 63 10.55 21.19 -9.12
CA PRO A 63 10.42 21.76 -10.45
C PRO A 63 11.12 20.85 -11.47
N SER A 64 10.47 20.56 -12.60
CA SER A 64 11.12 19.76 -13.64
C SER A 64 11.92 20.65 -14.59
N VAL A 65 13.06 20.14 -15.01
CA VAL A 65 13.85 20.72 -16.09
C VAL A 65 13.42 20.05 -17.39
N TRP A 66 12.89 20.84 -18.32
CA TRP A 66 12.44 20.37 -19.62
C TRP A 66 13.58 20.40 -20.64
N LYS A 67 13.61 19.42 -21.54
CA LYS A 67 14.47 19.41 -22.73
C LYS A 67 13.72 18.85 -23.93
N PRO A 68 14.09 19.25 -25.16
CA PRO A 68 13.63 18.58 -26.37
C PRO A 68 13.92 17.08 -26.29
N GLY A 69 12.91 16.27 -26.62
CA GLY A 69 13.10 14.84 -26.76
C GLY A 69 13.70 14.49 -28.13
N PRO A 70 13.94 13.19 -28.41
CA PRO A 70 14.41 12.76 -29.72
C PRO A 70 13.39 13.10 -30.83
N ASP A 71 13.85 13.36 -32.05
CA ASP A 71 12.94 13.58 -33.18
C ASP A 71 12.37 12.26 -33.70
N PHE A 72 11.06 12.22 -33.92
CA PHE A 72 10.33 11.05 -34.44
C PHE A 72 9.57 11.40 -35.71
N SER A 73 9.52 10.44 -36.64
CA SER A 73 8.42 10.37 -37.62
C SER A 73 7.33 9.47 -37.06
N ALA A 74 6.05 9.73 -37.35
CA ALA A 74 4.94 8.92 -36.84
C ALA A 74 4.99 7.45 -37.30
N THR A 75 5.65 7.17 -38.43
CA THR A 75 5.98 5.81 -38.90
C THR A 75 6.98 5.07 -37.99
N GLY A 76 7.67 5.78 -37.10
CA GLY A 76 8.70 5.24 -36.20
C GLY A 76 8.19 4.61 -34.90
N LEU A 77 6.89 4.67 -34.61
CA LEU A 77 6.29 4.02 -33.44
C LEU A 77 5.98 2.52 -33.65
N SER A 78 5.78 2.09 -34.91
CA SER A 78 5.47 0.69 -35.24
C SER A 78 6.65 -0.29 -35.08
N PRO A 79 7.93 0.08 -35.30
CA PRO A 79 9.06 -0.80 -35.00
C PRO A 79 9.46 -0.70 -33.52
N SER A 80 9.22 -1.76 -32.74
CA SER A 80 9.68 -1.88 -31.35
C SER A 80 11.18 -1.59 -31.19
N ASP A 81 11.98 -1.93 -32.20
CA ASP A 81 13.44 -1.80 -32.17
C ASP A 81 13.92 -0.35 -32.17
N PHE A 82 13.17 0.57 -32.80
CA PHE A 82 13.55 1.97 -32.85
C PHE A 82 13.35 2.64 -31.48
N LEU A 83 12.17 2.43 -30.88
CA LEU A 83 11.89 2.90 -29.52
C LEU A 83 12.88 2.33 -28.50
N LEU A 84 13.24 1.06 -28.65
CA LEU A 84 14.21 0.37 -27.79
C LEU A 84 15.62 0.96 -27.94
N LYS A 85 16.00 1.34 -29.16
CA LYS A 85 17.24 2.09 -29.43
C LYS A 85 17.21 3.47 -28.77
N CYS A 86 16.14 4.25 -28.93
CA CYS A 86 16.00 5.55 -28.28
C CYS A 86 16.07 5.45 -26.76
N VAL A 87 15.39 4.46 -26.15
CA VAL A 87 15.48 4.19 -24.71
C VAL A 87 16.91 3.87 -24.29
N THR A 88 17.63 3.08 -25.10
CA THR A 88 19.03 2.72 -24.82
C THR A 88 19.95 3.92 -24.93
N ASP A 89 19.77 4.76 -25.95
CA ASP A 89 20.54 5.98 -26.16
C ASP A 89 20.30 6.98 -25.02
N LEU A 90 19.05 7.21 -24.63
CA LEU A 90 18.69 8.06 -23.49
C LEU A 90 19.29 7.56 -22.17
N ARG A 91 19.27 6.24 -21.93
CA ARG A 91 19.93 5.64 -20.76
C ARG A 91 21.44 5.78 -20.79
N SER A 92 22.06 5.67 -21.97
CA SER A 92 23.51 5.77 -22.11
C SER A 92 24.02 7.19 -21.85
N GLN A 93 23.24 8.20 -22.23
CA GLN A 93 23.52 9.61 -21.99
C GLN A 93 23.39 9.97 -20.50
N GLN A 94 22.58 9.22 -19.73
CA GLN A 94 22.24 9.51 -18.35
C GLN A 94 22.89 8.48 -17.40
N LYS A 95 24.23 8.53 -17.30
CA LYS A 95 25.00 7.67 -16.39
C LYS A 95 24.56 7.87 -14.94
N GLY A 96 23.75 6.94 -14.42
CA GLY A 96 23.32 6.91 -13.02
C GLY A 96 21.80 6.84 -12.82
N ALA A 97 21.02 7.22 -13.83
CA ALA A 97 19.57 7.08 -13.79
C ALA A 97 19.19 5.60 -13.94
N LEU A 98 18.64 5.03 -12.88
CA LEU A 98 18.31 3.61 -12.83
C LEU A 98 17.06 3.28 -13.66
N GLU A 99 16.12 4.22 -13.79
CA GLU A 99 14.79 3.97 -14.36
C GLU A 99 14.29 5.17 -15.17
N LEU A 100 13.62 4.85 -16.29
CA LEU A 100 13.04 5.79 -17.25
C LEU A 100 11.52 5.56 -17.26
N GLY A 101 10.75 6.62 -17.05
CA GLY A 101 9.31 6.63 -17.29
C GLY A 101 9.01 7.09 -18.71
N ILE A 102 8.09 6.42 -19.39
CA ILE A 102 7.49 6.88 -20.63
C ILE A 102 6.04 7.25 -20.33
N ILE A 103 5.65 8.47 -20.69
CA ILE A 103 4.29 8.98 -20.55
C ILE A 103 3.80 9.30 -21.96
N LEU A 104 2.79 8.57 -22.41
CA LEU A 104 2.21 8.71 -23.73
C LEU A 104 0.86 9.42 -23.62
N HIS A 105 0.81 10.61 -24.20
CA HIS A 105 -0.36 11.48 -24.29
C HIS A 105 -1.06 11.20 -25.62
N LEU A 106 -2.28 10.66 -25.56
CA LEU A 106 -3.03 10.22 -26.74
C LEU A 106 -4.15 11.16 -27.12
N ALA A 107 -4.20 11.46 -28.41
CA ALA A 107 -5.24 12.20 -29.10
C ALA A 107 -5.60 11.55 -30.45
N ASP A 108 -5.30 10.28 -30.65
CA ASP A 108 -5.57 9.52 -31.88
C ASP A 108 -6.99 8.94 -31.92
N HIS A 109 -7.50 8.48 -30.77
CA HIS A 109 -8.84 7.93 -30.63
C HIS A 109 -9.45 8.36 -29.30
N PHE A 110 -10.60 9.03 -29.34
CA PHE A 110 -11.30 9.44 -28.13
C PHE A 110 -12.79 9.26 -28.34
N GLU A 111 -13.44 8.52 -27.45
CA GLU A 111 -14.88 8.30 -27.49
C GLU A 111 -15.49 8.49 -26.11
N SER A 112 -16.70 9.02 -26.08
CA SER A 112 -17.55 9.04 -24.89
C SER A 112 -18.58 7.91 -24.95
N GLY A 113 -18.76 7.22 -23.83
CA GLY A 113 -19.78 6.19 -23.63
C GLY A 113 -20.84 6.66 -22.64
N ILE A 114 -22.09 6.29 -22.91
CA ILE A 114 -23.22 6.53 -22.00
C ILE A 114 -23.09 5.55 -20.83
N VAL A 115 -23.17 6.07 -19.61
CA VAL A 115 -23.09 5.28 -18.39
C VAL A 115 -24.48 4.76 -18.03
N HIS A 116 -24.60 3.54 -17.49
CA HIS A 116 -25.88 3.03 -16.98
C HIS A 116 -26.40 3.88 -15.82
N GLU A 117 -27.72 3.97 -15.68
CA GLU A 117 -28.40 4.79 -14.64
C GLU A 117 -27.87 4.53 -13.23
N GLU A 118 -27.51 3.27 -12.90
CA GLU A 118 -26.97 2.89 -11.59
C GLU A 118 -25.59 3.51 -11.26
N TYR A 119 -24.84 3.94 -12.28
CA TYR A 119 -23.55 4.63 -12.13
C TYR A 119 -23.60 6.07 -12.67
N GLU A 120 -24.76 6.65 -12.95
CA GLU A 120 -24.82 8.07 -13.35
C GLU A 120 -24.47 9.01 -12.18
N ASN A 121 -24.77 8.59 -10.94
CA ASN A 121 -24.48 9.37 -9.75
C ASN A 121 -22.95 9.43 -9.50
N PRO A 122 -22.36 10.63 -9.37
CA PRO A 122 -20.96 10.81 -9.02
C PRO A 122 -20.50 10.09 -7.74
N GLU A 123 -21.39 9.82 -6.78
CA GLU A 123 -21.05 9.09 -5.55
C GLU A 123 -20.62 7.64 -5.82
N SER A 124 -21.12 7.03 -6.90
CA SER A 124 -20.74 5.68 -7.35
C SER A 124 -19.33 5.62 -7.96
N PHE A 125 -18.59 6.74 -8.00
CA PHE A 125 -17.30 6.87 -8.67
C PHE A 125 -16.29 5.79 -8.31
N LEU A 126 -16.09 5.51 -7.02
CA LEU A 126 -15.05 4.58 -6.58
C LEU A 126 -15.32 3.16 -7.06
N GLU A 127 -16.57 2.74 -7.00
CA GLU A 127 -17.02 1.43 -7.46
C GLU A 127 -16.99 1.35 -9.00
N ALA A 128 -17.63 2.30 -9.68
CA ALA A 128 -17.69 2.37 -11.14
C ALA A 128 -16.30 2.43 -11.77
N SER A 129 -15.38 3.20 -11.18
CA SER A 129 -13.98 3.31 -11.65
C SER A 129 -13.22 1.99 -11.58
N LYS A 130 -13.55 1.11 -10.63
CA LYS A 130 -12.94 -0.21 -10.52
C LYS A 130 -13.57 -1.17 -11.52
N ILE A 131 -14.91 -1.21 -11.56
CA ILE A 131 -15.67 -2.13 -12.42
C ILE A 131 -15.39 -1.84 -13.90
N ILE A 132 -15.33 -0.57 -14.32
CA ILE A 132 -15.13 -0.22 -15.73
C ILE A 132 -13.79 -0.72 -16.30
N CYS A 133 -12.77 -0.90 -15.45
CA CYS A 133 -11.47 -1.43 -15.87
C CYS A 133 -11.48 -2.96 -16.03
N GLU A 134 -12.37 -3.67 -15.33
CA GLU A 134 -12.46 -5.13 -15.33
C GLU A 134 -13.54 -5.64 -16.30
N THR A 135 -14.69 -4.97 -16.30
CA THR A 135 -15.88 -5.30 -17.09
C THR A 135 -16.55 -4.00 -17.57
N PRO A 136 -16.06 -3.38 -18.66
CA PRO A 136 -16.57 -2.10 -19.15
C PRO A 136 -18.07 -2.12 -19.46
N ASN A 137 -18.57 -3.23 -20.01
CA ASN A 137 -19.98 -3.43 -20.37
C ASN A 137 -20.96 -3.35 -19.19
N ARG A 138 -20.48 -3.55 -17.96
CA ARG A 138 -21.31 -3.37 -16.76
C ARG A 138 -21.56 -1.90 -16.45
N VAL A 139 -20.64 -1.00 -16.81
CA VAL A 139 -20.73 0.43 -16.48
C VAL A 139 -21.22 1.25 -17.67
N VAL A 140 -20.80 0.89 -18.88
CA VAL A 140 -21.14 1.60 -20.12
C VAL A 140 -22.26 0.87 -20.85
N ALA A 141 -23.33 1.60 -21.15
CA ALA A 141 -24.49 1.10 -21.88
C ALA A 141 -24.15 0.88 -23.36
N GLY A 142 -24.76 -0.17 -23.95
CA GLY A 142 -24.65 -0.45 -25.38
C GLY A 142 -23.32 -1.06 -25.84
N LEU A 143 -22.38 -1.36 -24.94
CA LEU A 143 -21.17 -2.10 -25.30
C LEU A 143 -21.49 -3.58 -25.56
N SER A 144 -21.01 -4.09 -26.70
CA SER A 144 -20.95 -5.52 -26.97
C SER A 144 -19.91 -6.19 -26.07
N GLU A 145 -20.11 -7.48 -25.72
CA GLU A 145 -19.14 -8.27 -24.95
C GLU A 145 -17.76 -8.37 -25.65
N ALA A 146 -17.70 -8.12 -26.96
CA ALA A 146 -16.48 -8.11 -27.75
C ALA A 146 -15.85 -6.71 -27.84
N THR A 147 -15.59 -6.04 -26.72
CA THR A 147 -14.68 -4.87 -26.72
C THR A 147 -13.30 -5.32 -27.20
N GLY A 148 -12.78 -4.67 -28.26
CA GLY A 148 -11.50 -5.03 -28.86
C GLY A 148 -10.36 -5.00 -27.84
N ARG A 149 -9.35 -5.88 -28.04
CA ARG A 149 -8.20 -6.10 -27.13
C ARG A 149 -7.41 -4.81 -26.76
N GLY A 150 -7.56 -3.74 -27.53
CA GLY A 150 -6.93 -2.44 -27.30
C GLY A 150 -7.82 -1.35 -26.69
N SER A 151 -9.12 -1.59 -26.47
CA SER A 151 -10.05 -0.57 -25.95
C SER A 151 -9.93 -0.46 -24.43
N GLN A 152 -9.68 0.75 -23.94
CA GLN A 152 -9.43 1.04 -22.53
C GLN A 152 -10.38 2.12 -22.03
N TRP A 153 -11.34 1.70 -21.20
CA TRP A 153 -12.37 2.57 -20.65
C TRP A 153 -11.98 3.11 -19.28
N ARG A 154 -12.27 4.40 -19.04
CA ARG A 154 -12.10 5.05 -17.73
C ARG A 154 -13.33 5.88 -17.42
N TYR A 155 -13.76 5.84 -16.17
CA TYR A 155 -14.93 6.56 -15.68
C TYR A 155 -14.56 7.97 -15.22
N TYR A 156 -15.36 8.96 -15.57
CA TYR A 156 -15.20 10.37 -15.22
C TYR A 156 -16.53 10.94 -14.67
N PRO A 157 -16.59 11.31 -13.38
CA PRO A 157 -17.75 11.97 -12.81
C PRO A 157 -17.77 13.46 -13.21
N LEU A 158 -18.89 13.93 -13.74
CA LEU A 158 -19.17 15.34 -14.05
C LEU A 158 -20.06 15.91 -12.94
N LEU A 159 -19.42 16.43 -11.89
CA LEU A 159 -20.11 16.81 -10.66
C LEU A 159 -21.05 18.02 -10.85
N CYS A 160 -20.59 19.07 -11.51
CA CYS A 160 -21.45 20.20 -11.89
C CYS A 160 -22.57 19.81 -12.87
N GLY A 161 -22.34 18.80 -13.71
CA GLY A 161 -23.34 18.23 -14.61
C GLY A 161 -24.34 17.27 -13.95
N GLY A 162 -24.07 16.84 -12.71
CA GLY A 162 -24.86 15.81 -12.02
C GLY A 162 -24.88 14.45 -12.72
N LYS A 163 -23.90 14.18 -13.60
CA LYS A 163 -23.84 12.98 -14.45
C LYS A 163 -22.44 12.39 -14.46
N ALA A 164 -22.29 11.23 -15.08
CA ALA A 164 -20.98 10.64 -15.34
C ALA A 164 -20.84 10.23 -16.80
N ILE A 165 -19.60 10.20 -17.26
CA ILE A 165 -19.23 9.77 -18.60
C ILE A 165 -18.15 8.69 -18.52
N ALA A 166 -18.14 7.81 -19.51
CA ALA A 166 -17.05 6.89 -19.73
C ALA A 166 -16.22 7.35 -20.92
N LEU A 167 -14.90 7.35 -20.79
CA LEU A 167 -13.98 7.74 -21.86
C LEU A 167 -13.18 6.53 -22.32
N ASN A 168 -13.04 6.36 -23.63
CA ASN A 168 -12.33 5.26 -24.26
C ASN A 168 -11.14 5.75 -25.08
N HIS A 169 -10.05 4.99 -25.01
CA HIS A 169 -8.91 5.07 -25.92
C HIS A 169 -8.68 3.69 -26.56
N VAL A 170 -8.35 3.67 -27.85
CA VAL A 170 -7.95 2.45 -28.55
C VAL A 170 -6.43 2.45 -28.71
N LEU A 171 -5.78 1.45 -28.13
CA LEU A 171 -4.32 1.34 -28.10
C LEU A 171 -3.82 0.41 -29.21
N ASP A 172 -3.74 0.92 -30.44
CA ASP A 172 -3.30 0.13 -31.60
C ASP A 172 -1.85 -0.38 -31.47
N TRP A 173 -1.01 0.35 -30.74
CA TRP A 173 0.40 0.05 -30.49
C TRP A 173 0.63 -0.69 -29.17
N LEU A 174 -0.42 -1.21 -28.53
CA LEU A 174 -0.31 -1.90 -27.25
C LEU A 174 0.77 -3.01 -27.29
N GLU A 175 0.79 -3.81 -28.35
CA GLU A 175 1.76 -4.89 -28.53
C GLU A 175 3.21 -4.37 -28.62
N ALA A 176 3.43 -3.26 -29.32
CA ALA A 176 4.75 -2.63 -29.44
C ALA A 176 5.25 -2.10 -28.08
N LEU A 177 4.38 -1.45 -27.28
CA LEU A 177 4.74 -0.99 -25.94
C LEU A 177 4.83 -2.13 -24.91
N GLU A 178 4.06 -3.21 -25.07
CA GLU A 178 4.21 -4.43 -24.27
C GLU A 178 5.56 -5.09 -24.52
N ASN A 179 6.02 -5.14 -25.78
CA ASN A 179 7.35 -5.62 -26.13
C ASN A 179 8.47 -4.78 -25.50
N LEU A 180 8.29 -3.46 -25.40
CA LEU A 180 9.23 -2.55 -24.74
C LEU A 180 9.22 -2.66 -23.22
N SER A 181 8.06 -2.93 -22.63
CA SER A 181 7.88 -3.14 -21.18
C SER A 181 8.06 -4.60 -20.76
N GLY A 182 8.52 -5.45 -21.69
CA GLY A 182 8.65 -6.89 -21.55
C GLY A 182 9.68 -7.36 -20.50
N PRO A 183 9.73 -8.68 -20.25
CA PRO A 183 10.57 -9.29 -19.22
C PRO A 183 12.07 -9.04 -19.47
N GLY A 184 12.66 -8.12 -18.70
CA GLY A 184 14.09 -7.79 -18.75
C GLY A 184 14.38 -6.29 -18.93
N GLN A 185 13.38 -5.50 -19.33
CA GLN A 185 13.52 -4.04 -19.46
C GLN A 185 12.86 -3.32 -18.28
N ASP A 186 13.61 -2.45 -17.61
CA ASP A 186 13.12 -1.60 -16.52
C ASP A 186 12.49 -0.32 -17.04
N LEU A 187 11.53 -0.48 -17.96
CA LEU A 187 10.79 0.61 -18.56
C LEU A 187 9.40 0.69 -17.93
N LYS A 188 9.02 1.88 -17.45
CA LYS A 188 7.68 2.14 -16.92
C LYS A 188 6.91 2.91 -17.97
N VAL A 189 5.76 2.40 -18.39
CA VAL A 189 4.90 3.07 -19.37
C VAL A 189 3.61 3.50 -18.67
N SER A 190 3.19 4.72 -18.93
CA SER A 190 1.89 5.28 -18.59
C SER A 190 1.27 5.91 -19.82
N VAL A 191 -0.04 5.75 -19.97
CA VAL A 191 -0.81 6.22 -21.12
C VAL A 191 -1.89 7.14 -20.59
N ARG A 192 -2.01 8.32 -21.17
CA ARG A 192 -2.92 9.37 -20.72
C ARG A 192 -3.73 9.92 -21.88
N SER A 193 -4.88 10.48 -21.56
CA SER A 193 -5.75 11.14 -22.51
C SER A 193 -5.34 12.59 -22.65
N ALA A 194 -4.75 12.96 -23.78
CA ALA A 194 -4.38 14.34 -24.06
C ALA A 194 -5.59 15.30 -24.03
N PRO A 195 -6.79 14.94 -24.54
CA PRO A 195 -7.99 15.76 -24.37
C PRO A 195 -8.37 16.00 -22.90
N ALA A 196 -8.23 14.98 -22.04
CA ALA A 196 -8.54 15.13 -20.62
C ALA A 196 -7.51 16.04 -19.91
N GLU A 197 -6.24 15.94 -20.29
CA GLU A 197 -5.15 16.79 -19.81
C GLU A 197 -5.31 18.24 -20.25
N MET A 198 -5.62 18.49 -21.52
CA MET A 198 -5.94 19.82 -22.04
C MET A 198 -7.11 20.44 -21.27
N LEU A 199 -8.19 19.67 -21.07
CA LEU A 199 -9.35 20.13 -20.33
C LEU A 199 -9.01 20.45 -18.87
N ALA A 200 -8.12 19.69 -18.23
CA ALA A 200 -7.66 19.97 -16.87
C ALA A 200 -6.95 21.33 -16.75
N VAL A 201 -6.07 21.63 -17.69
CA VAL A 201 -5.35 22.91 -17.73
C VAL A 201 -6.34 24.06 -17.99
N LEU A 202 -7.21 23.91 -18.98
CA LEU A 202 -8.18 24.95 -19.33
C LEU A 202 -9.22 25.21 -18.25
N LEU A 203 -9.70 24.17 -17.56
CA LEU A 203 -10.59 24.30 -16.41
C LEU A 203 -9.92 25.07 -15.26
N ALA A 204 -8.65 24.80 -14.99
CA ALA A 204 -7.90 25.53 -13.96
C ALA A 204 -7.78 27.03 -14.29
N ILE A 205 -7.51 27.36 -15.55
CA ILE A 205 -7.44 28.75 -16.03
C ILE A 205 -8.83 29.39 -15.97
N TYR A 206 -9.87 28.70 -16.43
CA TYR A 206 -11.25 29.20 -16.44
C TYR A 206 -11.76 29.56 -15.05
N GLN A 207 -11.51 28.72 -14.05
CA GLN A 207 -11.92 28.99 -12.67
C GLN A 207 -11.21 30.19 -12.07
N ALA A 208 -9.96 30.45 -12.45
CA ALA A 208 -9.23 31.63 -12.00
C ALA A 208 -9.83 32.94 -12.55
N MET A 209 -10.53 32.88 -13.69
CA MET A 209 -11.10 34.06 -14.35
C MET A 209 -12.55 34.39 -13.92
N THR A 210 -13.24 33.50 -13.19
CA THR A 210 -14.66 33.64 -12.76
C THR A 210 -15.56 34.34 -13.80
N PRO A 211 -15.76 33.74 -14.97
CA PRO A 211 -16.50 34.40 -16.05
C PRO A 211 -17.99 34.56 -15.74
N GLU A 212 -18.55 35.70 -16.14
CA GLU A 212 -19.96 36.05 -15.94
C GLU A 212 -20.92 35.30 -16.88
N ARG A 213 -20.41 34.80 -18.01
CA ARG A 213 -21.16 34.09 -19.05
C ARG A 213 -20.74 32.62 -19.19
N PRO A 214 -21.65 31.72 -19.61
CA PRO A 214 -21.29 30.34 -19.92
C PRO A 214 -20.36 30.28 -21.14
N HIS A 215 -19.42 29.35 -21.12
CA HIS A 215 -18.48 29.11 -22.21
C HIS A 215 -18.60 27.69 -22.72
N VAL A 216 -18.29 27.47 -23.99
CA VAL A 216 -18.19 26.12 -24.57
C VAL A 216 -16.81 26.01 -25.17
N LEU A 217 -16.02 25.06 -24.68
CA LEU A 217 -14.72 24.75 -25.27
C LEU A 217 -14.93 23.71 -26.36
N ALA A 218 -14.47 24.02 -27.57
CA ALA A 218 -14.37 23.05 -28.65
C ALA A 218 -12.89 22.75 -28.92
N LEU A 219 -12.41 21.60 -28.44
CA LEU A 219 -11.04 21.15 -28.63
C LEU A 219 -10.95 20.39 -29.95
N PHE A 220 -10.38 21.03 -30.97
CA PHE A 220 -10.28 20.48 -32.32
C PHE A 220 -9.01 19.64 -32.48
N TYR A 221 -9.17 18.32 -32.56
CA TYR A 221 -8.11 17.38 -32.94
C TYR A 221 -8.32 16.90 -34.38
N ASP A 222 -7.30 16.29 -34.98
CA ASP A 222 -7.37 15.93 -36.40
C ASP A 222 -8.45 14.87 -36.68
N ARG A 223 -8.69 13.96 -35.73
CA ARG A 223 -9.65 12.84 -35.84
C ARG A 223 -10.97 13.01 -35.09
N PHE A 224 -11.10 14.01 -34.22
CA PHE A 224 -12.32 14.28 -33.47
C PHE A 224 -12.33 15.69 -32.90
N THR A 225 -13.51 16.18 -32.53
CA THR A 225 -13.70 17.42 -31.77
C THR A 225 -14.34 17.11 -30.42
N VAL A 226 -13.80 17.68 -29.35
CA VAL A 226 -14.39 17.55 -28.00
C VAL A 226 -15.13 18.84 -27.66
N LEU A 227 -16.43 18.73 -27.37
CA LEU A 227 -17.26 19.82 -26.87
C LEU A 227 -17.41 19.70 -25.36
N ALA A 228 -17.01 20.75 -24.65
CA ALA A 228 -17.06 20.83 -23.19
C ALA A 228 -17.75 22.14 -22.75
N PRO A 229 -19.07 22.13 -22.50
CA PRO A 229 -19.79 23.27 -21.93
C PRO A 229 -19.40 23.48 -20.45
N LEU A 230 -19.08 24.74 -20.14
CA LEU A 230 -18.57 25.21 -18.86
C LEU A 230 -19.43 26.34 -18.29
N PHE A 231 -19.92 26.17 -17.06
CA PHE A 231 -20.50 27.25 -16.28
C PHE A 231 -20.34 26.94 -14.80
N ARG A 232 -19.45 27.69 -14.13
CA ARG A 232 -18.98 27.42 -12.75
C ARG A 232 -18.34 26.04 -12.53
N GLY A 233 -18.20 25.24 -13.58
CA GLY A 233 -17.63 23.89 -13.61
C GLY A 233 -17.96 23.20 -14.93
N LEU A 234 -17.55 21.93 -15.07
CA LEU A 234 -17.81 21.14 -16.28
C LEU A 234 -19.20 20.50 -16.23
N LEU A 235 -20.04 20.82 -17.21
CA LEU A 235 -21.43 20.36 -17.23
C LEU A 235 -21.63 19.09 -18.05
N ASN A 236 -20.97 18.99 -19.20
CA ASN A 236 -21.08 17.84 -20.09
C ASN A 236 -19.77 17.67 -20.88
N LEU A 237 -19.59 16.51 -21.50
CA LEU A 237 -18.52 16.26 -22.46
C LEU A 237 -19.07 15.44 -23.62
N SER A 238 -19.03 16.00 -24.82
CA SER A 238 -19.45 15.32 -26.05
C SER A 238 -18.27 15.21 -27.01
N VAL A 239 -18.14 14.06 -27.68
CA VAL A 239 -17.06 13.81 -28.61
C VAL A 239 -17.65 13.58 -30.00
N LEU A 240 -17.22 14.37 -30.97
CA LEU A 240 -17.67 14.33 -32.35
C LEU A 240 -16.54 13.75 -33.23
N PRO A 241 -16.66 12.51 -33.71
CA PRO A 241 -15.62 11.89 -34.53
C PRO A 241 -15.56 12.49 -35.94
N HIS A 242 -14.35 12.65 -36.49
CA HIS A 242 -14.12 13.10 -37.86
C HIS A 242 -14.01 11.89 -38.77
N HIS A 243 -15.12 11.48 -39.39
CA HIS A 243 -15.10 10.36 -40.32
C HIS A 243 -14.32 10.73 -41.60
N GLY A 244 -13.33 9.92 -41.95
CA GLY A 244 -12.54 10.08 -43.19
C GLY A 244 -11.69 11.35 -43.24
N GLY A 245 -11.37 11.95 -42.08
CA GLY A 245 -10.64 13.22 -42.05
C GLY A 245 -11.47 14.41 -42.54
N THR A 246 -12.80 14.32 -42.53
CA THR A 246 -13.67 15.48 -42.73
C THR A 246 -14.28 15.91 -41.41
N VAL A 247 -14.35 17.22 -41.19
CA VAL A 247 -15.03 17.82 -40.05
C VAL A 247 -16.50 17.35 -40.03
N PRO A 248 -17.15 17.21 -38.86
CA PRO A 248 -18.53 16.76 -38.80
C PRO A 248 -19.40 17.72 -39.62
N PRO A 249 -20.16 17.23 -40.62
CA PRO A 249 -20.87 18.09 -41.56
C PRO A 249 -21.94 18.96 -40.88
N ASN A 250 -22.44 18.50 -39.72
CA ASN A 250 -23.48 19.16 -38.94
C ASN A 250 -22.92 19.74 -37.63
N PHE A 251 -21.65 20.14 -37.58
CA PHE A 251 -21.02 20.63 -36.35
C PHE A 251 -21.83 21.75 -35.67
N GLY A 252 -22.38 22.69 -36.46
CA GLY A 252 -23.29 23.70 -35.94
C GLY A 252 -24.50 23.08 -35.24
N ASP A 253 -25.26 22.21 -35.93
CA ASP A 253 -26.43 21.55 -35.35
C ASP A 253 -26.08 20.76 -34.07
N ASP A 254 -24.92 20.07 -34.03
CA ASP A 254 -24.43 19.32 -32.86
C ASP A 254 -24.10 20.21 -31.67
N VAL A 255 -23.46 21.37 -31.90
CA VAL A 255 -23.18 22.36 -30.86
C VAL A 255 -24.48 22.86 -30.26
N PHE A 256 -25.45 23.25 -31.09
CA PHE A 256 -26.71 23.81 -30.59
C PHE A 256 -27.60 22.78 -29.89
N ALA A 257 -27.59 21.52 -30.35
CA ALA A 257 -28.24 20.41 -29.66
C ALA A 257 -27.67 20.17 -28.25
N LEU A 258 -26.39 20.52 -28.03
CA LEU A 258 -25.77 20.49 -26.71
C LEU A 258 -26.12 21.73 -25.85
N LEU A 259 -26.27 22.90 -26.46
CA LEU A 259 -26.56 24.17 -25.75
C LEU A 259 -28.02 24.32 -25.33
N GLU A 260 -28.96 23.80 -26.14
CA GLU A 260 -30.39 23.95 -25.91
C GLU A 260 -30.84 23.34 -24.56
N PRO A 261 -30.49 22.08 -24.20
CA PRO A 261 -30.84 21.50 -22.90
C PRO A 261 -30.18 22.22 -21.72
N LEU A 262 -29.08 22.93 -21.96
CA LEU A 262 -28.35 23.68 -20.93
C LEU A 262 -28.87 25.12 -20.76
N GLY A 263 -29.78 25.57 -21.62
CA GLY A 263 -30.32 26.93 -21.58
C GLY A 263 -29.28 28.01 -21.96
N PHE A 264 -28.27 27.66 -22.75
CA PHE A 264 -27.17 28.57 -23.11
C PHE A 264 -27.41 29.39 -24.38
N LEU A 265 -28.57 29.21 -25.03
CA LEU A 265 -28.92 29.91 -26.27
C LEU A 265 -29.02 31.43 -26.11
N ASP A 266 -29.33 31.91 -24.90
CA ASP A 266 -29.53 33.34 -24.63
C ASP A 266 -28.21 34.14 -24.50
N GLY A 267 -27.05 33.47 -24.49
CA GLY A 267 -25.74 34.12 -24.49
C GLY A 267 -24.62 33.20 -24.01
N CYS A 268 -23.73 32.80 -24.92
CA CYS A 268 -22.61 31.90 -24.64
C CYS A 268 -21.38 32.27 -25.46
N ASN A 269 -20.21 32.06 -24.87
CA ASN A 269 -18.93 32.24 -25.56
C ASN A 269 -18.41 30.89 -26.03
N LEU A 270 -18.38 30.66 -27.35
CA LEU A 270 -17.78 29.48 -27.95
C LEU A 270 -16.29 29.73 -28.19
N VAL A 271 -15.43 28.95 -27.54
CA VAL A 271 -13.98 29.03 -27.73
C VAL A 271 -13.51 27.81 -28.51
N LEU A 272 -13.17 28.02 -29.78
CA LEU A 272 -12.56 27.02 -30.64
C LEU A 272 -11.05 26.98 -30.35
N VAL A 273 -10.55 25.83 -29.91
CA VAL A 273 -9.15 25.63 -29.57
C VAL A 273 -8.54 24.66 -30.57
N GLN A 274 -7.55 25.13 -31.34
CA GLN A 274 -6.81 24.26 -32.26
C GLN A 274 -5.84 23.38 -31.46
N CYS A 275 -6.13 22.08 -31.39
CA CYS A 275 -5.28 21.09 -30.73
C CYS A 275 -4.57 20.14 -31.72
N GLY A 276 -5.09 20.00 -32.94
CA GLY A 276 -4.50 19.20 -34.01
C GLY A 276 -3.48 19.95 -34.88
N SER A 277 -3.04 19.29 -35.94
CA SER A 277 -2.22 19.88 -37.00
C SER A 277 -3.05 20.64 -38.05
N ARG A 278 -4.34 20.30 -38.15
CA ARG A 278 -5.27 20.91 -39.10
C ARG A 278 -5.79 22.25 -38.62
N ASP A 279 -6.16 23.10 -39.58
CA ASP A 279 -6.80 24.38 -39.32
C ASP A 279 -8.29 24.16 -38.98
N PRO A 280 -8.82 24.75 -37.89
CA PRO A 280 -10.25 24.68 -37.55
C PRO A 280 -11.16 25.47 -38.51
N GLY A 281 -10.65 26.03 -39.62
CA GLY A 281 -11.43 26.79 -40.59
C GLY A 281 -12.71 26.07 -41.05
N ASP A 282 -12.63 24.78 -41.34
CA ASP A 282 -13.77 23.94 -41.75
C ASP A 282 -14.89 23.88 -40.68
N LEU A 283 -14.53 23.85 -39.38
CA LEU A 283 -15.49 23.91 -38.27
C LEU A 283 -16.19 25.27 -38.22
N PHE A 284 -15.41 26.32 -38.44
CA PHE A 284 -15.91 27.68 -38.42
C PHE A 284 -16.87 27.93 -39.58
N GLU A 285 -16.60 27.42 -40.78
CA GLU A 285 -17.51 27.48 -41.93
C GLU A 285 -18.83 26.75 -41.63
N SER A 286 -18.79 25.54 -41.09
CA SER A 286 -20.00 24.78 -40.70
C SER A 286 -20.83 25.53 -39.64
N LEU A 287 -20.16 26.14 -38.65
CA LEU A 287 -20.82 26.94 -37.63
C LEU A 287 -21.45 28.21 -38.23
N GLN A 288 -20.74 28.89 -39.14
CA GLN A 288 -21.28 30.06 -39.84
C GLN A 288 -22.49 29.72 -40.69
N GLU A 289 -22.49 28.58 -41.38
CA GLU A 289 -23.64 28.11 -42.15
C GLU A 289 -24.86 27.91 -41.24
N TYR A 290 -24.68 27.33 -40.06
CA TYR A 290 -25.76 27.19 -39.08
C TYR A 290 -26.27 28.56 -38.57
N VAL A 291 -25.36 29.47 -38.21
CA VAL A 291 -25.70 30.83 -37.77
C VAL A 291 -26.52 31.57 -38.84
N GLN A 292 -26.18 31.40 -40.12
CA GLN A 292 -26.94 31.96 -41.24
C GLN A 292 -28.34 31.33 -41.39
N ARG A 293 -28.47 30.01 -41.15
CA ARG A 293 -29.77 29.31 -41.17
C ARG A 293 -30.67 29.68 -39.99
N HIS A 294 -30.09 29.98 -38.82
CA HIS A 294 -30.82 30.16 -37.56
C HIS A 294 -30.45 31.46 -36.80
N PRO A 295 -30.56 32.65 -37.43
CA PRO A 295 -30.03 33.89 -36.88
C PRO A 295 -30.61 34.26 -35.50
N ARG A 296 -31.89 33.95 -35.26
CA ARG A 296 -32.57 34.22 -33.98
C ARG A 296 -31.98 33.47 -32.79
N ASN A 297 -31.38 32.30 -33.03
CA ASN A 297 -30.82 31.46 -31.97
C ASN A 297 -29.34 31.81 -31.69
N THR A 298 -28.76 32.75 -32.45
CA THR A 298 -27.32 33.02 -32.46
C THR A 298 -26.97 34.48 -32.22
N GLU A 299 -27.96 35.35 -31.97
CA GLU A 299 -27.75 36.80 -31.79
C GLU A 299 -26.75 37.14 -30.68
N ASN A 300 -26.60 36.28 -29.67
CA ASN A 300 -25.70 36.48 -28.52
C ASN A 300 -24.55 35.47 -28.45
N LEU A 301 -24.24 34.74 -29.53
CA LEU A 301 -23.13 33.79 -29.57
C LEU A 301 -21.84 34.51 -29.98
N GLU A 302 -20.86 34.59 -29.07
CA GLU A 302 -19.52 35.10 -29.37
C GLU A 302 -18.59 33.93 -29.67
N VAL A 303 -17.97 33.92 -30.85
CA VAL A 303 -17.04 32.85 -31.27
C VAL A 303 -15.60 33.38 -31.22
N HIS A 304 -14.78 32.71 -30.42
CA HIS A 304 -13.35 33.01 -30.28
C HIS A 304 -12.53 31.84 -30.80
N VAL A 305 -11.55 32.11 -31.66
CA VAL A 305 -10.58 31.10 -32.13
C VAL A 305 -9.27 31.34 -31.42
N LEU A 306 -8.82 30.36 -30.63
CA LEU A 306 -7.58 30.42 -29.89
C LEU A 306 -6.50 29.62 -30.62
N ALA A 307 -5.53 30.34 -31.18
CA ALA A 307 -4.38 29.74 -31.83
C ALA A 307 -3.48 28.99 -30.82
N PRO A 308 -2.76 27.92 -31.22
CA PRO A 308 -1.94 27.12 -30.32
C PRO A 308 -0.87 27.94 -29.56
N ALA A 309 -0.28 28.95 -30.21
CA ALA A 309 0.73 29.81 -29.61
C ALA A 309 0.15 30.68 -28.47
N ALA A 310 -1.01 31.29 -28.70
CA ALA A 310 -1.71 32.11 -27.71
C ALA A 310 -2.22 31.24 -26.54
N LEU A 311 -2.75 30.05 -26.85
CA LEU A 311 -3.14 29.07 -25.83
C LEU A 311 -1.96 28.69 -24.95
N TRP A 312 -0.81 28.41 -25.56
CA TRP A 312 0.36 28.04 -24.81
C TRP A 312 0.88 29.16 -23.92
N GLU A 313 0.97 30.38 -24.43
CA GLU A 313 1.39 31.55 -23.65
C GLU A 313 0.47 31.74 -22.43
N LEU A 314 -0.84 31.63 -22.64
CA LEU A 314 -1.83 31.65 -21.56
C LEU A 314 -1.56 30.57 -20.51
N CYS A 315 -1.29 29.34 -20.95
CA CYS A 315 -1.04 28.22 -20.04
C CYS A 315 0.31 28.34 -19.30
N GLN A 316 1.36 28.85 -19.95
CA GLN A 316 2.66 29.12 -19.31
C GLN A 316 2.54 30.19 -18.24
N ASN A 317 1.87 31.30 -18.56
CA ASN A 317 1.64 32.39 -17.62
C ASN A 317 0.89 31.90 -16.37
N HIS A 318 -0.04 30.95 -16.55
CA HIS A 318 -0.73 30.30 -15.44
C HIS A 318 0.16 29.33 -14.65
N ALA A 319 0.97 28.51 -15.33
CA ALA A 319 1.85 27.53 -14.69
C ALA A 319 3.03 28.16 -13.94
N GLY A 320 3.46 29.37 -14.33
CA GLY A 320 4.60 30.06 -13.72
C GLY A 320 5.95 29.39 -14.02
N THR A 321 6.04 28.62 -15.10
CA THR A 321 7.23 27.86 -15.51
C THR A 321 7.73 28.33 -16.87
N GLU A 322 9.00 28.73 -16.93
CA GLU A 322 9.68 29.04 -18.19
C GLU A 322 10.13 27.74 -18.87
N PHE A 323 9.74 27.56 -20.14
CA PHE A 323 10.20 26.44 -20.96
C PHE A 323 11.37 26.86 -21.85
N PRO A 324 12.31 25.96 -22.15
CA PRO A 324 13.40 26.27 -23.07
C PRO A 324 12.91 26.61 -24.46
N ASP A 325 13.57 27.57 -25.11
CA ASP A 325 13.35 27.91 -26.51
C ASP A 325 13.51 26.68 -27.41
N GLY A 326 12.56 26.49 -28.33
CA GLY A 326 12.59 25.41 -29.32
C GLY A 326 12.04 24.05 -28.85
N LEU A 327 11.54 23.92 -27.61
CA LEU A 327 10.72 22.77 -27.25
C LEU A 327 9.43 22.78 -28.07
N LEU A 328 9.02 21.64 -28.63
CA LEU A 328 7.72 21.60 -29.30
C LEU A 328 6.62 21.62 -28.26
N VAL A 329 5.86 22.70 -28.32
CA VAL A 329 5.13 23.25 -27.21
C VAL A 329 3.69 22.70 -27.17
N ARG A 330 3.31 22.00 -26.10
CA ARG A 330 1.98 21.40 -25.93
C ARG A 330 1.46 21.61 -24.50
N PRO A 331 0.32 22.29 -24.29
CA PRO A 331 -0.26 22.52 -22.95
C PRO A 331 -0.48 21.24 -22.14
N GLU A 332 -0.70 20.11 -22.80
CA GLU A 332 -0.91 18.81 -22.15
C GLU A 332 0.29 18.37 -21.29
N PHE A 333 1.50 18.81 -21.64
CA PHE A 333 2.71 18.56 -20.86
C PHE A 333 2.73 19.29 -19.52
N LEU A 334 1.97 20.38 -19.38
CA LEU A 334 1.91 21.20 -18.16
C LEU A 334 1.17 20.53 -17.01
N VAL A 335 0.40 19.47 -17.29
CA VAL A 335 -0.27 18.68 -16.24
C VAL A 335 0.74 18.15 -15.23
N GLU A 336 2.01 17.93 -15.60
CA GLU A 336 3.08 17.56 -14.67
C GLU A 336 3.55 18.72 -13.77
N GLU A 337 3.68 19.93 -14.32
CA GLU A 337 4.27 21.10 -13.65
C GLU A 337 3.33 21.80 -12.68
N ALA A 338 2.04 21.50 -12.76
CA ALA A 338 1.05 21.98 -11.80
C ALA A 338 0.79 20.91 -10.72
N PRO A 339 1.63 20.77 -9.66
CA PRO A 339 1.07 20.35 -8.40
C PRO A 339 0.15 21.50 -7.99
N PHE A 340 -1.16 21.35 -8.20
CA PHE A 340 -2.08 22.11 -7.40
C PHE A 340 -1.72 21.80 -5.95
N ARG A 341 -1.17 22.79 -5.23
CA ARG A 341 -0.74 22.69 -3.83
C ARG A 341 -1.95 22.59 -2.89
N SER A 342 -3.01 21.87 -3.27
CA SER A 342 -3.91 21.34 -2.26
C SER A 342 -3.19 20.16 -1.64
N LYS A 343 -2.75 20.30 -0.38
CA LYS A 343 -2.55 19.13 0.50
C LYS A 343 -3.65 18.14 0.21
N GLU A 344 -3.27 16.90 -0.12
CA GLU A 344 -4.13 15.73 -0.34
C GLU A 344 -5.58 16.02 0.02
N ALA A 345 -6.35 16.50 -0.96
CA ALA A 345 -7.79 16.52 -0.80
C ALA A 345 -8.18 15.05 -0.74
N GLU A 346 -8.38 14.52 0.47
CA GLU A 346 -9.26 13.39 0.67
C GLU A 346 -10.46 13.65 -0.24
N LEU A 347 -10.80 12.69 -1.10
CA LEU A 347 -11.98 12.70 -1.97
C LEU A 347 -13.24 12.73 -1.09
N SER A 348 -13.44 13.82 -0.35
CA SER A 348 -14.70 14.18 0.24
C SER A 348 -15.50 14.73 -0.92
N PHE A 349 -16.58 14.04 -1.28
CA PHE A 349 -17.48 14.40 -2.38
C PHE A 349 -18.37 15.60 -1.98
N SER A 350 -17.77 16.64 -1.39
CA SER A 350 -18.44 17.93 -1.23
C SER A 350 -18.64 18.55 -2.61
N LEU A 351 -19.84 19.08 -2.86
CA LEU A 351 -20.28 19.79 -4.08
C LEU A 351 -19.62 21.18 -4.25
N ASP A 352 -18.53 21.46 -3.52
CA ASP A 352 -17.81 22.72 -3.63
C ASP A 352 -17.16 22.84 -5.02
N ALA A 353 -17.70 23.73 -5.86
CA ALA A 353 -17.22 24.02 -7.21
C ALA A 353 -15.72 24.38 -7.27
N HIS A 354 -15.17 24.89 -6.15
CA HIS A 354 -13.76 25.22 -5.99
C HIS A 354 -12.82 23.99 -5.90
N ALA A 355 -13.36 22.78 -5.72
CA ALA A 355 -12.59 21.53 -5.67
C ALA A 355 -12.50 20.79 -7.02
N GLU A 356 -13.24 21.22 -8.05
CA GLU A 356 -13.27 20.55 -9.35
C GLU A 356 -11.92 20.49 -10.09
N PRO A 357 -11.04 21.53 -10.11
CA PRO A 357 -9.79 21.47 -10.88
C PRO A 357 -8.82 20.44 -10.32
N GLY A 358 -8.73 20.33 -9.00
CA GLY A 358 -7.91 19.32 -8.33
C GLY A 358 -8.39 17.90 -8.64
N ARG A 359 -9.71 17.71 -8.68
CA ARG A 359 -10.34 16.44 -9.04
C ARG A 359 -10.12 16.10 -10.52
N TRP A 360 -10.33 17.04 -11.43
CA TRP A 360 -10.14 16.80 -12.86
C TRP A 360 -8.68 16.58 -13.23
N ASN A 361 -7.73 17.28 -12.57
CA ASN A 361 -6.30 17.01 -12.72
C ASN A 361 -5.96 15.57 -12.29
N TYR A 362 -6.52 15.09 -11.17
CA TYR A 362 -6.39 13.69 -10.78
C TYR A 362 -6.96 12.72 -11.82
N LEU A 363 -8.13 13.03 -12.37
CA LEU A 363 -8.78 12.22 -13.40
C LEU A 363 -8.03 12.23 -14.74
N ALA A 364 -7.44 13.37 -15.13
CA ALA A 364 -6.63 13.51 -16.34
C ALA A 364 -5.34 12.67 -16.28
N ARG A 365 -4.79 12.47 -15.07
CA ARG A 365 -3.63 11.61 -14.82
C ARG A 365 -3.98 10.12 -14.76
N ARG A 366 -5.22 9.72 -15.02
CA ARG A 366 -5.59 8.30 -15.05
C ARG A 366 -4.88 7.58 -16.17
N ASN A 367 -4.24 6.47 -15.81
CA ASN A 367 -3.51 5.65 -16.74
C ASN A 367 -4.47 4.75 -17.53
N PHE A 368 -4.47 4.88 -18.86
CA PHE A 368 -5.21 4.05 -19.81
C PHE A 368 -4.47 2.75 -20.17
N TRP A 369 -3.25 2.53 -19.69
CA TRP A 369 -2.55 1.26 -19.85
C TRP A 369 -3.41 0.09 -19.33
N PRO A 370 -3.51 -1.04 -20.05
CA PRO A 370 -4.34 -2.16 -19.63
C PRO A 370 -3.94 -2.63 -18.24
N ALA A 371 -4.92 -2.74 -17.35
CA ALA A 371 -4.71 -3.23 -15.99
C ALA A 371 -4.46 -4.75 -15.95
N ASP A 372 -4.39 -5.40 -17.11
CA ASP A 372 -4.60 -6.81 -17.28
C ASP A 372 -3.50 -7.66 -16.61
N SER A 373 -3.99 -8.68 -15.95
CA SER A 373 -3.39 -9.51 -14.93
C SER A 373 -2.03 -10.15 -15.27
N ALA A 374 -1.70 -10.30 -16.56
CA ALA A 374 -0.41 -10.80 -17.02
C ALA A 374 0.77 -9.85 -16.70
N THR A 375 0.54 -8.53 -16.70
CA THR A 375 1.59 -7.53 -16.37
C THR A 375 1.68 -7.24 -14.86
N LYS A 376 0.57 -7.35 -14.13
CA LYS A 376 0.56 -7.34 -12.64
C LYS A 376 1.32 -8.52 -12.06
N GLN A 377 1.21 -9.72 -12.64
CA GLN A 377 1.95 -10.91 -12.21
C GLN A 377 3.47 -10.79 -12.37
N LEU A 378 3.94 -9.97 -13.31
CA LEU A 378 5.36 -9.72 -13.50
C LEU A 378 5.89 -8.65 -12.52
N ARG A 379 5.10 -7.63 -12.16
CA ARG A 379 5.55 -6.53 -11.28
C ARG A 379 5.61 -7.00 -9.82
N VAL A 380 6.75 -7.55 -9.43
CA VAL A 380 7.08 -7.84 -8.03
C VAL A 380 6.92 -6.55 -7.21
N SER A 381 6.00 -6.54 -6.25
CA SER A 381 5.81 -5.41 -5.35
C SER A 381 7.03 -5.22 -4.47
N ARG A 382 7.30 -3.99 -4.02
CA ARG A 382 8.40 -3.67 -3.11
C ARG A 382 8.49 -4.60 -1.89
N PRO A 383 7.40 -4.94 -1.16
CA PRO A 383 7.48 -5.85 -0.02
C PRO A 383 7.87 -7.28 -0.41
N ILE A 384 7.43 -7.76 -1.59
CA ILE A 384 7.82 -9.09 -2.07
C ILE A 384 9.30 -9.08 -2.50
N ALA A 385 9.75 -8.02 -3.18
CA ALA A 385 11.14 -7.87 -3.59
C ALA A 385 12.09 -7.73 -2.38
N SER A 386 11.69 -7.00 -1.34
CA SER A 386 12.47 -6.88 -0.10
C SER A 386 12.54 -8.21 0.63
N ALA A 387 11.44 -8.96 0.75
CA ALA A 387 11.43 -10.30 1.31
C ALA A 387 12.39 -11.24 0.56
N MET A 388 12.38 -11.21 -0.78
CA MET A 388 13.31 -12.00 -1.60
C MET A 388 14.78 -11.63 -1.38
N VAL A 389 15.09 -10.35 -1.23
CA VAL A 389 16.45 -9.89 -0.90
C VAL A 389 16.86 -10.36 0.50
N ILE A 390 15.98 -10.22 1.49
CA ILE A 390 16.23 -10.70 2.87
C ILE A 390 16.49 -12.20 2.86
N LEU A 391 15.64 -12.99 2.20
CA LEU A 391 15.83 -14.45 2.08
C LEU A 391 17.16 -14.82 1.43
N ARG A 392 17.61 -14.05 0.43
CA ARG A 392 18.93 -14.25 -0.18
C ARG A 392 20.05 -14.01 0.83
N PHE A 393 19.96 -12.94 1.63
CA PHE A 393 20.94 -12.62 2.66
C PHE A 393 20.93 -13.63 3.81
N VAL A 394 19.76 -14.15 4.20
CA VAL A 394 19.62 -15.21 5.20
C VAL A 394 20.32 -16.48 4.73
N ASN A 395 20.11 -16.92 3.48
CA ASN A 395 20.77 -18.11 2.95
C ASN A 395 22.30 -17.95 2.87
N THR A 396 22.79 -16.80 2.42
CA THR A 396 24.24 -16.53 2.43
C THR A 396 24.79 -16.40 3.85
N GLY A 397 24.03 -15.80 4.77
CA GLY A 397 24.40 -15.66 6.18
C GLY A 397 24.50 -17.02 6.88
N LEU A 398 23.55 -17.92 6.63
CA LEU A 398 23.59 -19.31 7.08
C LEU A 398 24.82 -20.06 6.53
N ALA A 399 25.12 -19.90 5.24
CA ALA A 399 26.29 -20.53 4.64
C ALA A 399 27.61 -20.02 5.27
N VAL A 400 27.73 -18.70 5.49
CA VAL A 400 28.90 -18.10 6.15
C VAL A 400 29.00 -18.55 7.61
N ALA A 401 27.88 -18.58 8.34
CA ALA A 401 27.84 -19.06 9.72
C ALA A 401 28.30 -20.52 9.80
N LEU A 402 27.85 -21.39 8.88
CA LEU A 402 28.27 -22.78 8.80
C LEU A 402 29.78 -22.90 8.56
N VAL A 403 30.32 -22.12 7.61
CA VAL A 403 31.77 -22.12 7.32
C VAL A 403 32.58 -21.65 8.53
N LEU A 404 32.12 -20.60 9.23
CA LEU A 404 32.77 -20.11 10.45
C LEU A 404 32.71 -21.14 11.59
N LEU A 405 31.60 -21.87 11.72
CA LEU A 405 31.44 -22.93 12.72
C LEU A 405 32.38 -24.11 12.42
N LEU A 406 32.48 -24.52 11.15
CA LEU A 406 33.44 -25.53 10.70
C LEU A 406 34.89 -25.09 10.88
N ALA A 407 35.21 -23.83 10.53
CA ALA A 407 36.55 -23.28 10.74
C ALA A 407 36.89 -23.19 12.23
N GLY A 408 35.94 -22.77 13.08
CA GLY A 408 36.11 -22.68 14.53
C GLY A 408 36.31 -24.04 15.19
N THR A 409 35.54 -25.05 14.78
CA THR A 409 35.72 -26.43 15.27
C THR A 409 37.05 -27.03 14.82
N ALA A 410 37.46 -26.80 13.57
CA ALA A 410 38.78 -27.22 13.07
C ALA A 410 39.92 -26.51 13.81
N TRP A 411 39.77 -25.21 14.09
CA TRP A 411 40.73 -24.44 14.88
C TRP A 411 40.83 -24.96 16.32
N MET A 412 39.70 -25.23 16.97
CA MET A 412 39.68 -25.81 18.32
C MET A 412 40.35 -27.18 18.35
N TRP A 413 40.06 -28.05 17.37
CA TRP A 413 40.71 -29.35 17.26
C TRP A 413 42.23 -29.25 17.05
N TRP A 414 42.68 -28.36 16.16
CA TRP A 414 44.10 -28.12 15.92
C TRP A 414 44.81 -27.53 17.13
N SER A 415 44.20 -26.54 17.79
CA SER A 415 44.74 -25.94 19.01
C SER A 415 44.79 -26.94 20.18
N GLY A 416 43.82 -27.86 20.26
CA GLY A 416 43.79 -28.96 21.21
C GLY A 416 44.97 -29.93 21.04
N GLN A 417 45.32 -30.28 19.80
CA GLN A 417 46.49 -31.11 19.47
C GLN A 417 47.82 -30.44 19.86
N GLN A 418 47.86 -29.10 19.93
CA GLN A 418 49.03 -28.34 20.35
C GLN A 418 49.06 -28.04 21.86
N THR A 419 48.05 -28.47 22.63
CA THR A 419 48.09 -28.25 24.08
C THR A 419 49.23 -29.06 24.73
N PRO A 420 50.01 -28.45 25.64
CA PRO A 420 51.12 -29.11 26.34
C PRO A 420 50.69 -30.31 27.20
N ALA A 421 49.38 -30.56 27.33
CA ALA A 421 48.80 -31.71 28.01
C ALA A 421 49.25 -33.06 27.42
N ALA A 422 49.48 -33.13 26.11
CA ALA A 422 49.96 -34.34 25.43
C ALA A 422 51.45 -34.64 25.68
N ARG A 423 52.19 -33.72 26.33
CA ARG A 423 53.62 -33.87 26.66
C ARG A 423 53.89 -33.82 28.17
N LEU A 424 52.88 -34.00 29.02
CA LEU A 424 53.03 -33.84 30.46
C LEU A 424 53.86 -34.98 31.07
N ASN A 425 55.02 -34.58 31.59
CA ASN A 425 55.87 -35.36 32.50
C ASN A 425 55.08 -35.71 33.79
N PRO A 426 55.22 -36.91 34.37
CA PRO A 426 54.36 -37.40 35.47
C PRO A 426 54.39 -36.55 36.75
N GLN A 427 55.36 -35.64 36.90
CA GLN A 427 55.43 -34.72 38.04
C GLN A 427 54.47 -33.52 37.92
N LEU A 428 54.09 -33.10 36.70
CA LEU A 428 53.12 -32.01 36.51
C LEU A 428 51.66 -32.50 36.67
N ALA A 429 51.43 -33.80 36.48
CA ALA A 429 50.12 -34.43 36.65
C ALA A 429 49.60 -34.33 38.10
N GLN A 430 50.50 -34.35 39.09
CA GLN A 430 50.15 -34.12 40.50
C GLN A 430 49.73 -32.67 40.77
N HIS A 431 50.31 -31.69 40.08
CA HIS A 431 49.89 -30.29 40.21
C HIS A 431 48.51 -30.06 39.56
N VAL A 432 48.26 -30.71 38.42
CA VAL A 432 46.95 -30.72 37.75
C VAL A 432 45.90 -31.45 38.59
N GLN A 433 46.28 -32.49 39.34
CA GLN A 433 45.36 -33.21 40.23
C GLN A 433 44.95 -32.37 41.44
N ASN A 434 45.88 -31.54 41.96
CA ASN A 434 45.57 -30.54 42.97
C ASN A 434 44.68 -29.41 42.42
N ASP A 435 44.92 -28.96 41.18
CA ASP A 435 44.02 -28.01 40.50
C ASP A 435 42.66 -28.63 40.14
N LEU A 436 42.60 -29.95 39.92
CA LEU A 436 41.35 -30.68 39.74
C LEU A 436 40.56 -30.73 41.05
N ALA A 437 41.25 -30.88 42.18
CA ALA A 437 40.63 -30.83 43.51
C ALA A 437 40.11 -29.42 43.83
N THR A 438 40.83 -28.35 43.45
CA THR A 438 40.33 -26.97 43.62
C THR A 438 39.17 -26.65 42.67
N THR A 439 39.18 -27.18 41.45
CA THR A 439 38.05 -27.04 40.51
C THR A 439 36.83 -27.87 40.91
N GLN A 440 37.02 -29.03 41.52
CA GLN A 440 35.92 -29.82 42.12
C GLN A 440 35.32 -29.10 43.33
N ASN A 441 36.14 -28.46 44.16
CA ASN A 441 35.65 -27.65 45.27
C ASN A 441 34.90 -26.39 44.80
N THR A 442 35.37 -25.74 43.72
CA THR A 442 34.62 -24.62 43.12
C THR A 442 33.36 -25.09 42.41
N LYS A 443 33.33 -26.27 41.79
CA LYS A 443 32.09 -26.87 41.28
C LYS A 443 31.11 -27.18 42.41
N ALA A 444 31.55 -27.73 43.53
CA ALA A 444 30.72 -27.96 44.70
C ALA A 444 30.20 -26.64 45.30
N TYR A 445 31.03 -25.60 45.33
CA TYR A 445 30.65 -24.24 45.71
C TYR A 445 29.61 -23.64 44.75
N LEU A 446 29.82 -23.73 43.43
CA LEU A 446 28.87 -23.26 42.42
C LEU A 446 27.56 -24.06 42.42
N THR A 447 27.61 -25.35 42.73
CA THR A 447 26.41 -26.20 42.88
C THR A 447 25.65 -25.82 44.16
N LYS A 448 26.37 -25.51 45.24
CA LYS A 448 25.79 -24.95 46.48
C LYS A 448 25.14 -23.59 46.21
N TRP A 449 25.78 -22.71 45.44
CA TRP A 449 25.17 -21.44 45.02
C TRP A 449 24.03 -21.62 44.02
N GLY A 450 24.11 -22.60 43.13
CA GLY A 450 23.03 -23.02 42.25
C GLY A 450 21.79 -23.41 43.05
N GLY A 451 21.98 -24.19 44.12
CA GLY A 451 20.94 -24.54 45.11
C GLY A 451 20.43 -23.36 45.94
N VAL A 452 21.23 -22.30 46.12
CA VAL A 452 20.81 -21.04 46.78
C VAL A 452 20.13 -20.07 45.80
N LEU A 453 20.39 -20.21 44.50
CA LEU A 453 19.78 -19.41 43.41
C LEU A 453 18.51 -20.06 42.83
N THR A 454 18.32 -21.37 42.96
CA THR A 454 17.07 -22.07 42.56
C THR A 454 15.82 -21.57 43.29
N PRO A 455 15.87 -21.23 44.59
CA PRO A 455 14.74 -20.60 45.29
C PRO A 455 14.35 -19.24 44.69
N ARG A 456 15.30 -18.50 44.11
CA ARG A 456 14.99 -17.24 43.40
C ARG A 456 14.26 -17.52 42.08
N SER A 457 14.67 -18.51 41.30
CA SER A 457 13.94 -18.87 40.07
C SER A 457 12.57 -19.50 40.36
N GLN A 458 12.44 -20.24 41.46
CA GLN A 458 11.15 -20.78 41.90
C GLN A 458 10.21 -19.68 42.42
N ALA A 459 10.71 -18.69 43.17
CA ALA A 459 9.90 -17.54 43.57
C ALA A 459 9.36 -16.76 42.36
N TRP A 460 10.16 -16.60 41.30
CA TRP A 460 9.70 -15.98 40.05
C TRP A 460 8.61 -16.79 39.36
N SER A 461 8.74 -18.12 39.29
CA SER A 461 7.70 -18.98 38.70
C SER A 461 6.37 -18.94 39.49
N VAL A 462 6.45 -18.86 40.82
CA VAL A 462 5.29 -18.75 41.71
C VAL A 462 4.64 -17.37 41.60
N MET A 463 5.44 -16.30 41.44
CA MET A 463 4.92 -14.95 41.19
C MET A 463 4.26 -14.82 39.82
N ASP A 464 4.84 -15.42 38.76
CA ASP A 464 4.26 -15.37 37.41
C ASP A 464 2.88 -16.06 37.34
N LEU A 465 2.69 -17.18 38.06
CA LEU A 465 1.36 -17.76 38.22
C LEU A 465 0.42 -16.83 39.00
N GLY A 466 0.91 -16.19 40.07
CA GLY A 466 0.13 -15.21 40.84
C GLY A 466 -0.39 -14.05 39.98
N PHE A 467 0.44 -13.56 39.05
CA PHE A 467 0.01 -12.57 38.05
C PHE A 467 -0.97 -13.15 37.03
N GLY A 468 -0.81 -14.42 36.64
CA GLY A 468 -1.74 -15.08 35.72
C GLY A 468 -3.14 -15.34 36.28
N LEU A 469 -3.32 -15.30 37.60
CA LEU A 469 -4.63 -15.41 38.26
C LEU A 469 -5.44 -14.10 38.24
N VAL A 470 -4.82 -12.99 37.84
CA VAL A 470 -5.44 -11.67 37.77
C VAL A 470 -5.46 -11.23 36.30
N PRO A 471 -6.60 -10.80 35.76
CA PRO A 471 -6.67 -10.36 34.37
C PRO A 471 -5.90 -9.04 34.21
N PRO A 472 -5.33 -8.75 33.03
CA PRO A 472 -4.59 -7.52 32.77
C PRO A 472 -5.48 -6.27 32.61
N SER A 473 -6.76 -6.33 32.97
CA SER A 473 -7.69 -5.20 32.89
C SER A 473 -7.64 -4.34 34.16
N ASP A 474 -8.01 -3.06 34.03
CA ASP A 474 -8.07 -2.10 35.14
C ASP A 474 -9.20 -2.39 36.15
N ASP A 475 -9.89 -3.52 36.00
CA ASP A 475 -11.06 -3.95 36.77
C ASP A 475 -10.68 -4.45 38.19
N ILE A 476 -9.40 -4.76 38.43
CA ILE A 476 -8.90 -5.37 39.68
C ILE A 476 -7.59 -4.71 40.13
N VAL A 477 -7.55 -4.25 41.38
CA VAL A 477 -6.35 -3.74 42.04
C VAL A 477 -5.94 -4.68 43.17
N CYS A 478 -4.76 -5.28 43.06
CA CYS A 478 -4.22 -6.19 44.08
C CYS A 478 -3.39 -5.41 45.12
N ASN A 479 -3.78 -5.49 46.39
CA ASN A 479 -3.07 -4.85 47.50
C ASN A 479 -2.03 -5.78 48.13
N SER A 480 -2.31 -7.08 48.18
CA SER A 480 -1.35 -8.05 48.70
C SER A 480 -1.47 -9.42 48.02
N LEU A 481 -0.32 -10.05 47.79
CA LEU A 481 -0.18 -11.43 47.37
C LEU A 481 0.67 -12.15 48.42
N LYS A 482 0.09 -13.15 49.09
CA LYS A 482 0.76 -13.99 50.08
C LYS A 482 0.83 -15.41 49.53
N TYR A 483 2.01 -16.03 49.63
CA TYR A 483 2.22 -17.41 49.24
C TYR A 483 2.64 -18.22 50.46
N ASN A 484 1.90 -19.29 50.73
CA ASN A 484 2.15 -20.21 51.81
C ASN A 484 2.42 -21.61 51.24
N PHE A 485 3.35 -22.32 51.87
CA PHE A 485 3.68 -23.71 51.56
C PHE A 485 3.51 -24.54 52.83
N LYS A 486 2.68 -25.58 52.79
CA LYS A 486 2.37 -26.46 53.92
C LYS A 486 2.59 -27.91 53.52
N GLU A 487 3.11 -28.73 54.44
CA GLU A 487 3.15 -30.18 54.28
C GLU A 487 1.75 -30.76 54.56
N VAL A 488 1.33 -31.78 53.82
CA VAL A 488 0.04 -32.46 54.07
C VAL A 488 0.22 -33.35 55.29
N ASP A 489 -0.53 -33.06 56.37
CA ASP A 489 -0.56 -33.90 57.58
C ASP A 489 -1.09 -35.31 57.24
N THR A 490 -0.17 -36.24 57.02
CA THR A 490 -0.49 -37.66 56.87
C THR A 490 -0.60 -38.27 58.25
N LYS A 491 -1.74 -38.91 58.56
CA LYS A 491 -1.98 -39.60 59.86
C LYS A 491 -1.12 -40.85 60.05
N GLU A 492 -0.21 -41.17 59.13
CA GLU A 492 0.68 -42.32 59.19
C GLU A 492 1.99 -41.98 59.91
N LYS A 493 2.45 -42.88 60.78
CA LYS A 493 3.56 -42.63 61.71
C LYS A 493 4.97 -42.61 61.09
N SER A 494 5.13 -42.76 59.77
CA SER A 494 6.41 -42.57 59.06
C SER A 494 6.29 -42.77 57.54
N PRO A 495 5.74 -41.82 56.76
CA PRO A 495 5.81 -41.92 55.31
C PRO A 495 7.22 -41.55 54.82
N SER A 496 7.73 -42.27 53.80
CA SER A 496 9.04 -42.00 53.17
C SER A 496 9.02 -40.72 52.31
N THR A 497 7.84 -40.22 51.99
CA THR A 497 7.53 -39.04 51.17
C THR A 497 6.25 -38.38 51.68
N ALA A 498 6.22 -37.05 51.72
CA ALA A 498 5.09 -36.27 52.16
C ALA A 498 4.56 -35.40 51.02
N GLY A 499 3.23 -35.41 50.86
CA GLY A 499 2.54 -34.47 49.98
C GLY A 499 2.62 -33.04 50.52
N TRP A 500 2.32 -32.07 49.68
CA TRP A 500 2.37 -30.65 50.05
C TRP A 500 1.24 -29.84 49.42
N ILE A 501 0.91 -28.73 50.05
CA ILE A 501 -0.11 -27.76 49.62
C ILE A 501 0.57 -26.42 49.39
N ARG A 502 0.32 -25.84 48.22
CA ARG A 502 0.60 -24.44 47.91
C ARG A 502 -0.68 -23.64 48.02
N GLU A 503 -0.62 -22.52 48.72
CA GLU A 503 -1.74 -21.64 48.97
C GLU A 503 -1.34 -20.23 48.52
N TRP A 504 -2.05 -19.68 47.54
CA TRP A 504 -1.94 -18.29 47.11
C TRP A 504 -3.13 -17.50 47.66
N THR A 505 -2.88 -16.52 48.52
CA THR A 505 -3.90 -15.59 49.02
C THR A 505 -3.70 -14.23 48.37
N ILE A 506 -4.68 -13.78 47.61
CA ILE A 506 -4.70 -12.48 46.93
C ILE A 506 -5.79 -11.63 47.57
N GLU A 507 -5.43 -10.45 48.04
CA GLU A 507 -6.36 -9.48 48.64
C GLU A 507 -6.27 -8.17 47.87
N GLY A 508 -7.43 -7.56 47.56
CA GLY A 508 -7.47 -6.39 46.68
C GLY A 508 -8.85 -5.73 46.63
N MET A 509 -9.02 -4.82 45.67
CA MET A 509 -10.27 -4.15 45.37
C MET A 509 -10.67 -4.46 43.92
N CYS A 510 -11.96 -4.60 43.65
CA CYS A 510 -12.45 -4.87 42.29
C CYS A 510 -13.77 -4.16 42.00
N ASP A 511 -14.06 -3.99 40.72
CA ASP A 511 -15.34 -3.54 40.21
C ASP A 511 -16.28 -4.73 39.93
N ASP A 512 -17.48 -4.46 39.41
CA ASP A 512 -18.46 -5.52 39.10
C ASP A 512 -17.92 -6.53 38.07
N ARG A 513 -17.08 -6.08 37.13
CA ARG A 513 -16.49 -6.94 36.08
C ARG A 513 -15.39 -7.82 36.65
N GLY A 514 -14.56 -7.26 37.52
CA GLY A 514 -13.52 -7.94 38.26
C GLY A 514 -14.09 -9.00 39.21
N SER A 515 -15.14 -8.67 39.96
CA SER A 515 -15.85 -9.66 40.81
C SER A 515 -16.37 -10.84 39.99
N ALA A 516 -17.05 -10.57 38.88
CA ALA A 516 -17.57 -11.62 37.99
C ALA A 516 -16.48 -12.50 37.36
N TYR A 517 -15.26 -11.98 37.18
CA TYR A 517 -14.11 -12.77 36.74
C TYR A 517 -13.56 -13.63 37.87
N LEU A 518 -13.34 -13.05 39.06
CA LEU A 518 -12.81 -13.76 40.23
C LEU A 518 -13.74 -14.88 40.71
N GLN A 519 -15.06 -14.70 40.55
CA GLN A 519 -16.03 -15.75 40.84
C GLN A 519 -15.93 -16.94 39.86
N ARG A 520 -15.63 -16.68 38.58
CA ARG A 520 -15.39 -17.73 37.57
C ARG A 520 -14.13 -18.55 37.84
N LEU A 521 -13.14 -17.99 38.54
CA LEU A 521 -11.95 -18.74 38.95
C LEU A 521 -12.25 -19.87 39.95
N GLN A 522 -13.43 -19.88 40.58
CA GLN A 522 -13.87 -21.02 41.39
C GLN A 522 -14.15 -22.27 40.56
N ASP A 523 -14.40 -22.12 39.26
CA ASP A 523 -14.61 -23.24 38.35
C ASP A 523 -13.29 -23.96 38.06
N SER A 524 -13.24 -25.26 38.37
CA SER A 524 -12.02 -26.06 38.23
C SER A 524 -11.48 -26.11 36.80
N SER A 525 -12.34 -25.99 35.78
CA SER A 525 -11.92 -25.96 34.37
C SER A 525 -11.10 -24.71 34.04
N VAL A 526 -11.59 -23.53 34.45
CA VAL A 526 -10.92 -22.24 34.22
C VAL A 526 -9.58 -22.21 34.95
N LEU A 527 -9.56 -22.70 36.19
CA LEU A 527 -8.34 -22.76 36.98
C LEU A 527 -7.30 -23.72 36.40
N ASN A 528 -7.73 -24.89 35.90
CA ASN A 528 -6.86 -25.83 35.20
C ASN A 528 -6.24 -25.22 33.95
N ASP A 529 -7.00 -24.43 33.18
CA ASP A 529 -6.50 -23.77 31.97
C ASP A 529 -5.39 -22.75 32.30
N ILE A 530 -5.56 -21.96 33.36
CA ILE A 530 -4.55 -21.00 33.82
C ILE A 530 -3.26 -21.71 34.24
N PHE A 531 -3.38 -22.81 35.00
CA PHE A 531 -2.22 -23.60 35.44
C PHE A 531 -1.51 -24.29 34.25
N ASN A 532 -2.26 -24.77 33.26
CA ASN A 532 -1.69 -25.31 32.02
C ASN A 532 -0.96 -24.23 31.20
N GLN A 533 -1.50 -23.02 31.12
CA GLN A 533 -0.82 -21.91 30.45
C GLN A 533 0.46 -21.50 31.17
N ALA A 534 0.45 -21.44 32.51
CA ALA A 534 1.66 -21.19 33.30
C ALA A 534 2.72 -22.27 33.07
N ARG A 535 2.33 -23.55 33.03
CA ARG A 535 3.23 -24.65 32.66
C ARG A 535 3.85 -24.43 31.28
N GLN A 536 3.06 -24.12 30.26
CA GLN A 536 3.58 -23.92 28.90
C GLN A 536 4.55 -22.74 28.80
N ARG A 537 4.30 -21.66 29.57
CA ARG A 537 5.16 -20.46 29.59
C ARG A 537 6.47 -20.70 30.34
N LEU A 538 6.43 -21.43 31.45
CA LEU A 538 7.56 -21.58 32.38
C LEU A 538 8.30 -22.91 32.24
N ASP A 539 7.75 -23.86 31.48
CA ASP A 539 8.21 -25.25 31.35
C ASP A 539 8.36 -25.97 32.71
N ASP A 540 7.54 -25.59 33.71
CA ASP A 540 7.58 -26.18 35.05
C ASP A 540 6.44 -27.21 35.22
N VAL A 541 6.84 -28.47 35.41
CA VAL A 541 5.96 -29.62 35.63
C VAL A 541 5.22 -29.54 36.97
N SER A 542 5.65 -28.66 37.89
CA SER A 542 4.99 -28.46 39.18
C SER A 542 3.59 -27.84 39.07
N PHE A 543 3.28 -27.15 37.97
CA PHE A 543 1.96 -26.55 37.71
C PHE A 543 0.99 -27.45 36.94
N LEU A 544 1.33 -28.71 36.69
CA LEU A 544 0.44 -29.63 35.98
C LEU A 544 -0.90 -29.83 36.74
N PRO A 545 -2.06 -29.52 36.14
CA PRO A 545 -3.35 -29.95 36.65
C PRO A 545 -3.61 -31.42 36.23
N GLY A 546 -3.97 -32.27 37.20
CA GLY A 546 -4.25 -33.70 36.99
C GLY A 546 -3.20 -34.65 37.60
N GLY A 547 -3.43 -35.96 37.45
CA GLY A 547 -2.54 -36.99 38.00
C GLY A 547 -2.60 -37.17 39.53
N GLY A 548 -3.77 -36.96 40.13
CA GLY A 548 -3.97 -37.03 41.59
C GLY A 548 -3.84 -35.68 42.31
N ARG A 549 -3.36 -34.64 41.62
CA ARG A 549 -3.29 -33.26 42.12
C ARG A 549 -4.66 -32.58 42.08
N THR A 550 -5.02 -31.85 43.14
CA THR A 550 -6.29 -31.11 43.20
C THR A 550 -6.07 -29.61 43.29
N LEU A 551 -6.83 -28.86 42.50
CA LEU A 551 -6.85 -27.40 42.50
C LEU A 551 -8.19 -26.91 43.04
N LYS A 552 -8.17 -25.93 43.95
CA LYS A 552 -9.38 -25.33 44.52
C LYS A 552 -9.19 -23.83 44.67
N ALA A 553 -10.16 -23.04 44.24
CA ALA A 553 -10.20 -21.61 44.50
C ALA A 553 -11.40 -21.27 45.39
N THR A 554 -11.19 -20.38 46.36
CA THR A 554 -12.22 -19.85 47.25
C THR A 554 -12.19 -18.33 47.15
N TYR A 555 -13.28 -17.73 46.70
CA TYR A 555 -13.41 -16.27 46.61
C TYR A 555 -14.40 -15.76 47.65
N ARG A 556 -14.03 -14.67 48.32
CA ARG A 556 -14.87 -13.93 49.27
C ARG A 556 -14.88 -12.47 48.89
N GLU A 557 -16.07 -11.88 48.92
CA GLU A 557 -16.32 -10.48 48.61
C GLU A 557 -16.85 -9.77 49.87
N GLU A 558 -16.33 -8.59 50.16
CA GLU A 558 -16.77 -7.71 51.24
C GLU A 558 -16.94 -6.30 50.69
N ALA A 559 -17.91 -5.54 51.23
CA ALA A 559 -18.12 -4.16 50.81
C ALA A 559 -16.93 -3.28 51.19
N ASN A 560 -16.42 -2.47 50.25
CA ASN A 560 -15.30 -1.57 50.52
C ASN A 560 -15.75 -0.40 51.40
N THR A 561 -15.31 -0.37 52.66
CA THR A 561 -15.69 0.69 53.62
C THR A 561 -15.15 2.08 53.24
N ALA A 562 -14.15 2.15 52.36
CA ALA A 562 -13.57 3.40 51.87
C ALA A 562 -14.25 3.94 50.60
N TYR A 563 -15.21 3.21 50.02
CA TYR A 563 -15.89 3.59 48.79
C TYR A 563 -16.96 4.67 49.04
N ASP A 564 -16.81 5.83 48.39
CA ASP A 564 -17.83 6.89 48.36
C ASP A 564 -18.38 7.05 46.93
N SER A 565 -19.60 6.55 46.71
CA SER A 565 -20.33 6.65 45.44
C SER A 565 -20.45 8.08 44.89
N LYS A 566 -20.27 9.11 45.73
CA LYS A 566 -20.34 10.53 45.34
C LYS A 566 -18.99 11.12 44.88
N LYS A 567 -17.87 10.50 45.23
CA LYS A 567 -16.51 10.97 44.86
C LYS A 567 -15.95 10.33 43.59
N GLY A 568 -16.65 9.34 43.02
CA GLY A 568 -16.22 8.65 41.81
C GLY A 568 -15.06 7.69 42.04
N ASP A 569 -14.88 7.17 43.26
CA ASP A 569 -13.90 6.12 43.52
C ASP A 569 -14.24 4.86 42.70
N ALA A 570 -13.23 4.20 42.14
CA ALA A 570 -13.42 3.22 41.06
C ALA A 570 -13.83 1.81 41.51
N PHE A 571 -13.69 1.44 42.80
CA PHE A 571 -13.81 0.04 43.24
C PHE A 571 -14.74 -0.14 44.46
N PRO A 572 -15.99 -0.63 44.25
CA PRO A 572 -16.99 -0.83 45.32
C PRO A 572 -16.75 -2.05 46.22
N TYR A 573 -15.96 -3.05 45.78
CA TYR A 573 -15.76 -4.28 46.53
C TYR A 573 -14.31 -4.48 46.94
N ALA A 574 -14.11 -4.97 48.15
CA ALA A 574 -12.85 -5.57 48.59
C ALA A 574 -12.99 -7.09 48.45
N PHE A 575 -11.96 -7.76 47.94
CA PHE A 575 -11.99 -9.20 47.74
C PHE A 575 -10.82 -9.92 48.39
N ARG A 576 -11.05 -11.20 48.67
CA ARG A 576 -10.02 -12.17 49.06
C ARG A 576 -10.20 -13.45 48.27
N LEU A 577 -9.22 -13.75 47.42
CA LEU A 577 -9.12 -14.99 46.66
C LEU A 577 -8.05 -15.89 47.28
N VAL A 578 -8.40 -17.15 47.57
CA VAL A 578 -7.48 -18.17 48.05
C VAL A 578 -7.47 -19.32 47.04
N VAL A 579 -6.32 -19.58 46.43
CA VAL A 579 -6.11 -20.68 45.49
C VAL A 579 -5.19 -21.70 46.13
N ASP A 580 -5.62 -22.96 46.17
CA ASP A 580 -4.89 -24.08 46.74
C ASP A 580 -4.55 -25.11 45.65
N GLN A 581 -3.28 -25.51 45.60
CA GLN A 581 -2.83 -26.68 44.85
C GLN A 581 -2.33 -27.74 45.83
N THR A 582 -3.00 -28.89 45.85
CA THR A 582 -2.59 -30.04 46.65
C THR A 582 -1.88 -31.05 45.77
N VAL A 583 -0.66 -31.39 46.15
CA VAL A 583 0.13 -32.46 45.54
C VAL A 583 0.20 -33.64 46.51
N PRO A 584 -0.30 -34.82 46.13
CA PRO A 584 -0.36 -35.97 47.02
C PRO A 584 1.02 -36.61 47.22
N ALA A 585 1.13 -37.51 48.21
CA ALA A 585 2.41 -38.12 48.60
C ALA A 585 2.96 -39.15 47.59
N ASP A 586 2.10 -39.66 46.70
CA ASP A 586 2.44 -40.57 45.61
C ASP A 586 2.92 -39.85 44.34
N ASP A 587 2.91 -38.51 44.35
CA ASP A 587 3.38 -37.71 43.23
C ASP A 587 4.92 -37.77 43.08
N PRO A 588 5.48 -37.82 41.85
CA PRO A 588 6.93 -37.77 41.64
C PRO A 588 7.60 -36.50 42.19
N LEU A 589 6.84 -35.44 42.48
CA LEU A 589 7.29 -34.20 43.10
C LEU A 589 7.06 -34.17 44.63
N ALA A 590 6.64 -35.27 45.24
CA ALA A 590 6.52 -35.39 46.68
C ALA A 590 7.89 -35.23 47.34
N LEU A 591 7.93 -34.48 48.44
CA LEU A 591 9.17 -34.18 49.15
C LEU A 591 9.42 -35.23 50.21
N LYS A 592 10.70 -35.42 50.60
CA LYS A 592 10.98 -36.14 51.85
C LYS A 592 10.47 -35.27 53.01
N PRO A 593 9.82 -35.87 54.03
CA PRO A 593 9.29 -35.12 55.15
C PRO A 593 10.37 -34.25 55.78
N PHE A 594 10.05 -33.01 56.12
CA PHE A 594 11.01 -32.15 56.78
C PHE A 594 11.39 -32.79 58.10
N ALA A 595 12.69 -33.04 58.32
CA ALA A 595 13.19 -33.52 59.59
C ALA A 595 12.92 -32.44 60.64
N THR A 596 11.78 -32.51 61.30
CA THR A 596 11.47 -31.69 62.46
C THR A 596 12.45 -32.12 63.54
N LYS A 597 13.49 -31.31 63.75
CA LYS A 597 14.19 -31.33 65.03
C LYS A 597 13.12 -31.04 66.09
N LYS A 598 12.70 -32.08 66.81
CA LYS A 598 12.06 -31.88 68.10
C LYS A 598 13.00 -30.96 68.90
N LYS A 599 12.39 -29.91 69.46
CA LYS A 599 12.99 -28.80 70.23
C LYS A 599 14.34 -29.10 70.86
#